data_AF-A0A395NC97-F1
#
_entry.id   AF-A0A395NC97-F1
#
_cell.length_a   1.000
_cell.length_b   1.000
_cell.length_c   1.000
_cell.angle_alpha   90.00
_cell.angle_beta   90.00
_cell.angle_gamma   90.00
#
_symmetry.space_group_name_H-M   'P 1'
#
loop_
_entity.id
_entity.type
_entity.pdbx_description
1 polymer ?
#
loop_
_entity_poly.entity_id
_entity_poly.type
_entity_poly.pdbx_seq_one_letter_code
_entity_poly.pdbx_strand_id
1 'polypeptide(L)'
;MSRPTPRKSRHNRHPSNRIPAISDYESDAAAIASTYEPPPPRTNTELNVSVLQRYLPSISRILSIAANAVVYTFDSATQGWEKSGIEGTMFVCAQAPLPEDVNHRPRACVFVLSRRSLDNLIVDLASVGHVEIMGELVILKVEGDWEAGEKVLGLWIHNDEEETRATNGAIIEESWKIARAAGTVSNEGPEAGPAMQAIGRPLTLNELFGRQQEATGS
;
A
#
# COMPACT_ATOMS: atom_id res chain seq x y z
N MET A 1 38.82 35.61 -72.24
CA MET A 1 37.54 35.15 -72.82
C MET A 1 36.61 34.80 -71.67
N SER A 2 35.64 35.65 -71.37
CA SER A 2 34.78 35.53 -70.19
C SER A 2 33.32 35.58 -70.64
N ARG A 3 32.60 34.46 -70.52
CA ARG A 3 31.20 34.34 -70.96
C ARG A 3 30.25 34.98 -69.94
N PRO A 4 29.26 35.78 -70.36
CA PRO A 4 28.27 36.38 -69.46
C PRO A 4 27.19 35.37 -69.03
N THR A 5 26.80 35.42 -67.76
CA THR A 5 25.71 34.62 -67.17
C THR A 5 24.33 35.19 -67.49
N PRO A 6 23.31 34.37 -67.85
CA PRO A 6 21.95 34.86 -68.12
C PRO A 6 21.14 35.16 -66.84
N ARG A 7 20.21 36.11 -66.97
CA ARG A 7 19.35 36.67 -65.89
C ARG A 7 18.16 35.76 -65.53
N LYS A 8 17.71 35.94 -64.27
CA LYS A 8 16.57 35.34 -63.56
C LYS A 8 15.26 35.18 -64.36
N SER A 9 14.58 34.06 -64.16
CA SER A 9 13.12 33.91 -64.36
C SER A 9 12.38 34.09 -63.02
N ARG A 10 11.26 34.81 -63.05
CA ARG A 10 10.40 35.15 -61.90
C ARG A 10 9.18 34.23 -61.86
N HIS A 11 8.84 33.84 -60.63
CA HIS A 11 7.52 33.42 -60.10
C HIS A 11 6.98 32.03 -60.43
N ASN A 12 6.69 31.26 -59.36
CA ASN A 12 5.31 30.87 -59.11
C ASN A 12 5.02 30.86 -57.60
N ARG A 13 4.29 31.87 -57.11
CA ARG A 13 3.76 31.91 -55.74
C ARG A 13 2.57 30.95 -55.70
N HIS A 14 2.73 29.82 -55.01
CA HIS A 14 1.59 28.99 -54.63
C HIS A 14 0.65 29.82 -53.74
N PRO A 15 -0.66 29.91 -54.05
CA PRO A 15 -1.61 30.51 -53.13
C PRO A 15 -1.72 29.61 -51.90
N SER A 16 -1.50 30.21 -50.73
CA SER A 16 -1.67 29.58 -49.43
C SER A 16 -3.16 29.41 -49.11
N ASN A 17 -3.84 28.49 -49.78
CA ASN A 17 -5.11 27.96 -49.29
C ASN A 17 -4.82 26.75 -48.39
N ARG A 18 -4.20 27.02 -47.23
CA ARG A 18 -4.21 26.06 -46.12
C ARG A 18 -5.54 26.27 -45.40
N ILE A 19 -6.58 25.61 -45.89
CA ILE A 19 -7.69 25.21 -45.01
C ILE A 19 -7.02 24.41 -43.88
N PRO A 20 -7.18 24.77 -42.59
CA PRO A 20 -6.70 23.91 -41.52
C PRO A 20 -7.26 22.52 -41.79
N ALA A 21 -6.39 21.49 -41.85
CA ALA A 21 -6.85 20.12 -41.93
C ALA A 21 -7.74 19.90 -40.70
N ILE A 22 -9.05 19.91 -40.92
CA ILE A 22 -10.03 19.41 -39.98
C ILE A 22 -9.73 17.92 -39.86
N SER A 23 -8.93 17.57 -38.87
CA SER A 23 -8.72 16.17 -38.47
C SER A 23 -10.10 15.65 -38.08
N ASP A 24 -10.70 14.83 -38.92
CA ASP A 24 -11.97 14.19 -38.68
C ASP A 24 -11.75 13.04 -37.71
N TYR A 25 -11.69 13.39 -36.42
CA TYR A 25 -11.60 12.45 -35.31
C TYR A 25 -12.58 11.26 -35.46
N GLU A 26 -13.74 11.47 -36.08
CA GLU A 26 -14.70 10.38 -36.36
C GLU A 26 -14.18 9.29 -37.30
N SER A 27 -13.41 9.63 -38.34
CA SER A 27 -12.88 8.64 -39.29
C SER A 27 -11.78 7.78 -38.67
N ASP A 28 -10.87 8.41 -37.92
CA ASP A 28 -9.83 7.70 -37.18
C ASP A 28 -10.42 6.85 -36.05
N ALA A 29 -11.43 7.35 -35.33
CA ALA A 29 -12.13 6.60 -34.29
C ALA A 29 -12.87 5.37 -34.86
N ALA A 30 -13.51 5.49 -36.03
CA ALA A 30 -14.19 4.37 -36.68
C ALA A 30 -13.21 3.28 -37.14
N ALA A 31 -12.05 3.66 -37.68
CA ALA A 31 -11.00 2.73 -38.06
C ALA A 31 -10.44 1.98 -36.83
N ILE A 32 -10.16 2.69 -35.74
CA ILE A 32 -9.66 2.09 -34.49
C ILE A 32 -10.72 1.20 -33.83
N ALA A 33 -11.98 1.64 -33.79
CA ALA A 33 -13.08 0.87 -33.18
C ALA A 33 -13.29 -0.49 -33.86
N SER A 34 -13.07 -0.57 -35.17
CA SER A 34 -13.21 -1.84 -35.93
C SER A 34 -12.13 -2.88 -35.59
N THR A 35 -10.99 -2.46 -35.02
CA THR A 35 -9.85 -3.33 -34.66
C THR A 35 -9.67 -3.44 -33.14
N TYR A 36 -10.45 -2.71 -32.35
CA TYR A 36 -10.35 -2.74 -30.90
C TYR A 36 -10.99 -4.01 -30.33
N GLU A 37 -10.16 -4.95 -29.91
CA GLU A 37 -10.58 -6.05 -29.05
C GLU A 37 -10.54 -5.56 -27.59
N PRO A 38 -11.67 -5.54 -26.86
CA PRO A 38 -11.67 -5.11 -25.47
C PRO A 38 -10.76 -6.01 -24.65
N PRO A 39 -9.98 -5.47 -23.70
CA PRO A 39 -9.18 -6.30 -22.82
C PRO A 39 -10.07 -7.31 -22.11
N PRO A 40 -9.57 -8.52 -21.84
CA PRO A 40 -10.34 -9.55 -21.17
C PRO A 40 -10.91 -9.00 -19.85
N PRO A 41 -12.16 -9.35 -19.50
CA PRO A 41 -12.77 -8.87 -18.28
C PRO A 41 -11.94 -9.33 -17.08
N ARG A 42 -11.53 -8.38 -16.24
CA ARG A 42 -10.81 -8.65 -15.01
C ARG A 42 -11.70 -8.39 -13.82
N THR A 43 -11.57 -9.22 -12.79
CA THR A 43 -12.28 -8.99 -11.52
C THR A 43 -11.65 -7.84 -10.74
N ASN A 44 -12.40 -7.20 -9.84
CA ASN A 44 -11.86 -6.13 -8.98
C ASN A 44 -10.66 -6.64 -8.17
N THR A 45 -10.73 -7.89 -7.69
CA THR A 45 -9.64 -8.56 -6.98
C THR A 45 -8.38 -8.69 -7.83
N GLU A 46 -8.49 -9.11 -9.10
CA GLU A 46 -7.34 -9.18 -10.01
C GLU A 46 -6.72 -7.81 -10.27
N LEU A 47 -7.56 -6.77 -10.41
CA LEU A 47 -7.08 -5.41 -10.56
C LEU A 47 -6.33 -4.95 -9.30
N ASN A 48 -6.88 -5.19 -8.11
CA ASN A 48 -6.22 -4.84 -6.85
C ASN A 48 -4.88 -5.57 -6.70
N VAL A 49 -4.84 -6.89 -6.94
CA VAL A 49 -3.58 -7.66 -6.94
C VAL A 49 -2.57 -7.04 -7.91
N SER A 50 -2.99 -6.70 -9.13
CA SER A 50 -2.09 -6.08 -10.13
C SER A 50 -1.56 -4.71 -9.71
N VAL A 51 -2.30 -3.95 -8.88
CA VAL A 51 -1.83 -2.69 -8.30
C VAL A 51 -0.81 -2.96 -7.20
N LEU A 52 -1.11 -3.88 -6.29
CA LEU A 52 -0.22 -4.23 -5.18
C LEU A 52 1.12 -4.82 -5.67
N GLN A 53 1.08 -5.63 -6.73
CA GLN A 53 2.28 -6.23 -7.35
C GLN A 53 3.24 -5.20 -7.94
N ARG A 54 2.81 -3.95 -8.20
CA ARG A 54 3.71 -2.86 -8.63
C ARG A 54 4.66 -2.42 -7.52
N TYR A 55 4.24 -2.58 -6.27
CA TYR A 55 5.03 -2.24 -5.09
C TYR A 55 5.73 -3.47 -4.52
N LEU A 56 5.04 -4.61 -4.49
CA LEU A 56 5.58 -5.86 -3.96
C LEU A 56 5.22 -7.03 -4.89
N PRO A 57 6.09 -7.37 -5.86
CA PRO A 57 5.81 -8.39 -6.89
C PRO A 57 5.51 -9.79 -6.34
N SER A 58 5.97 -10.09 -5.13
CA SER A 58 5.72 -11.39 -4.48
C SER A 58 4.26 -11.60 -4.10
N ILE A 59 3.42 -10.56 -4.05
CA ILE A 59 2.01 -10.71 -3.66
C ILE A 59 1.29 -11.61 -4.67
N SER A 60 0.67 -12.69 -4.18
CA SER A 60 -0.02 -13.68 -5.01
C SER A 60 -1.54 -13.65 -4.86
N ARG A 61 -2.04 -13.35 -3.64
CA ARG A 61 -3.48 -13.26 -3.35
C ARG A 61 -3.76 -12.27 -2.22
N ILE A 62 -4.95 -11.69 -2.26
CA ILE A 62 -5.50 -10.90 -1.16
C ILE A 62 -6.29 -11.85 -0.24
N LEU A 63 -6.02 -11.80 1.06
CA LEU A 63 -6.68 -12.59 2.11
C LEU A 63 -7.83 -11.80 2.75
N SER A 64 -7.63 -10.49 2.96
CA SER A 64 -8.66 -9.59 3.50
C SER A 64 -8.42 -8.17 3.04
N ILE A 65 -9.49 -7.37 3.04
CA ILE A 65 -9.49 -5.95 2.67
C ILE A 65 -10.24 -5.18 3.76
N ALA A 66 -9.74 -3.99 4.08
CA ALA A 66 -10.51 -2.99 4.80
C ALA A 66 -10.51 -1.68 4.02
N ALA A 67 -11.69 -1.06 3.89
CA ALA A 67 -11.84 0.15 3.10
C ALA A 67 -11.05 1.33 3.66
N ASN A 68 -10.81 1.42 4.97
CA ASN A 68 -9.92 2.44 5.53
C ASN A 68 -9.18 1.92 6.76
N ALA A 69 -7.88 2.17 6.82
CA ALA A 69 -7.07 1.99 8.01
C ALA A 69 -6.14 3.19 8.22
N VAL A 70 -5.89 3.51 9.47
CA VAL A 70 -4.97 4.57 9.91
C VAL A 70 -3.80 3.93 10.64
N VAL A 71 -2.60 4.29 10.24
CA VAL A 71 -1.36 3.77 10.85
C VAL A 71 -0.87 4.75 11.92
N TYR A 72 -0.65 4.20 13.11
CA TYR A 72 -0.01 4.87 14.23
C TYR A 72 1.38 4.25 14.49
N THR A 73 2.29 5.08 14.98
CA THR A 73 3.60 4.65 15.48
C THR A 73 3.69 4.97 16.95
N PHE A 74 4.26 4.07 17.71
CA PHE A 74 4.55 4.34 19.11
C PHE A 74 5.88 5.07 19.25
N ASP A 75 5.88 6.21 19.94
CA ASP A 75 7.09 6.91 20.32
C ASP A 75 7.47 6.54 21.77
N SER A 76 8.62 5.87 21.89
CA SER A 76 9.18 5.46 23.18
C SER A 76 9.60 6.65 24.07
N ALA A 77 9.95 7.79 23.49
CA ALA A 77 10.39 8.96 24.25
C ALA A 77 9.21 9.67 24.94
N THR A 78 8.11 9.85 24.22
CA THR A 78 6.88 10.46 24.78
C THR A 78 5.94 9.44 25.43
N GLN A 79 6.24 8.14 25.30
CA GLN A 79 5.38 7.03 25.67
C GLN A 79 3.95 7.18 25.10
N GLY A 80 3.87 7.60 23.84
CA GLY A 80 2.63 8.00 23.20
C GLY A 80 2.46 7.40 21.81
N TRP A 81 1.21 7.39 21.35
CA TRP A 81 0.88 7.04 19.97
C TRP A 81 0.83 8.30 19.11
N GLU A 82 1.51 8.25 17.97
CA GLU A 82 1.51 9.32 16.99
C GLU A 82 0.92 8.82 15.67
N LYS A 83 0.09 9.63 15.03
CA LYS A 83 -0.45 9.31 13.70
C LYS A 83 0.65 9.47 12.67
N SER A 84 1.00 8.39 11.97
CA SER A 84 2.13 8.38 11.02
C SER A 84 1.89 9.16 9.72
N GLY A 85 0.66 9.64 9.48
CA GLY A 85 0.25 10.26 8.22
C GLY A 85 -0.17 9.27 7.12
N ILE A 86 0.02 7.96 7.33
CA ILE A 86 -0.41 6.91 6.40
C ILE A 86 -1.86 6.52 6.71
N GLU A 87 -2.74 6.74 5.74
CA GLU A 87 -4.17 6.44 5.83
C GLU A 87 -4.72 6.06 4.45
N GLY A 88 -5.42 4.93 4.38
CA GLY A 88 -6.02 4.47 3.13
C GLY A 88 -6.51 3.03 3.18
N THR A 89 -6.59 2.39 2.01
CA THR A 89 -7.10 1.01 1.91
C THR A 89 -6.07 0.04 2.46
N MET A 90 -6.48 -0.84 3.37
CA MET A 90 -5.62 -1.90 3.92
C MET A 90 -5.91 -3.23 3.23
N PHE A 91 -4.85 -3.99 2.99
CA PHE A 91 -4.90 -5.34 2.47
C PHE A 91 -4.06 -6.26 3.37
N VAL A 92 -4.59 -7.44 3.66
CA VAL A 92 -3.78 -8.57 4.13
C VAL A 92 -3.56 -9.46 2.93
N CYS A 93 -2.30 -9.77 2.60
CA CYS A 93 -1.94 -10.48 1.37
C CYS A 93 -1.08 -11.69 1.68
N ALA A 94 -1.28 -12.79 0.95
CA ALA A 94 -0.28 -13.84 0.91
C ALA A 94 0.74 -13.54 -0.20
N GLN A 95 1.97 -13.96 0.05
CA GLN A 95 3.09 -13.80 -0.85
C GLN A 95 3.54 -15.18 -1.36
N ALA A 96 4.05 -15.19 -2.59
CA ALA A 96 4.78 -16.33 -3.11
C ALA A 96 5.99 -16.64 -2.20
N PRO A 97 6.34 -17.93 -2.06
CA PRO A 97 7.57 -18.32 -1.39
C PRO A 97 8.78 -17.64 -2.04
N LEU A 98 9.83 -17.42 -1.24
CA LEU A 98 11.09 -16.92 -1.77
C LEU A 98 11.74 -18.02 -2.64
N PRO A 99 12.29 -17.70 -3.82
CA PRO A 99 12.93 -18.69 -4.69
C PRO A 99 14.05 -19.47 -3.99
N GLU A 100 14.77 -18.83 -3.08
CA GLU A 100 15.85 -19.40 -2.26
C GLU A 100 15.37 -20.24 -1.07
N ASP A 101 14.09 -20.17 -0.70
CA ASP A 101 13.56 -20.92 0.44
C ASP A 101 13.09 -22.31 0.03
N VAL A 102 13.96 -23.30 0.23
CA VAL A 102 13.73 -24.72 -0.09
C VAL A 102 12.43 -25.25 0.55
N ASN A 103 12.08 -24.74 1.73
CA ASN A 103 10.92 -25.19 2.49
C ASN A 103 9.60 -24.56 2.03
N HIS A 104 9.65 -23.67 1.03
CA HIS A 104 8.49 -22.97 0.45
C HIS A 104 7.57 -22.38 1.53
N ARG A 105 8.16 -21.69 2.50
CA ARG A 105 7.44 -21.27 3.68
C ARG A 105 6.33 -20.28 3.33
N PRO A 106 5.16 -20.39 3.98
CA PRO A 106 4.07 -19.46 3.76
C PRO A 106 4.52 -18.06 4.21
N ARG A 107 4.26 -17.07 3.34
CA ARG A 107 4.58 -15.67 3.60
C ARG A 107 3.32 -14.83 3.44
N ALA A 108 3.22 -13.80 4.27
CA ALA A 108 2.11 -12.87 4.24
C ALA A 108 2.56 -11.48 4.67
N CYS A 109 1.88 -10.46 4.18
CA CYS A 109 2.15 -9.08 4.54
C CYS A 109 0.86 -8.30 4.79
N VAL A 110 0.97 -7.25 5.61
CA VAL A 110 -0.04 -6.19 5.70
C VAL A 110 0.42 -5.02 4.83
N PHE A 111 -0.47 -4.54 3.97
CA PHE A 111 -0.22 -3.42 3.06
C PHE A 111 -1.27 -2.33 3.30
N VAL A 112 -0.85 -1.10 3.61
CA VAL A 112 -1.74 0.08 3.58
C VAL A 112 -1.36 0.98 2.40
N LEU A 113 -2.25 1.06 1.42
CA LEU A 113 -2.09 1.94 0.26
C LEU A 113 -2.65 3.32 0.61
N SER A 114 -1.75 4.30 0.78
CA SER A 114 -2.11 5.65 1.21
C SER A 114 -2.91 6.38 0.13
N ARG A 115 -3.94 7.11 0.56
CA ARG A 115 -4.75 7.98 -0.32
C ARG A 115 -4.31 9.44 -0.29
N ARG A 116 -3.50 9.82 0.70
CA ARG A 116 -3.14 11.21 1.00
C ARG A 116 -1.64 11.50 0.87
N SER A 117 -0.83 10.45 0.82
CA SER A 117 0.63 10.52 0.64
C SER A 117 1.06 9.50 -0.40
N LEU A 118 2.32 9.60 -0.84
CA LEU A 118 2.96 8.56 -1.65
C LEU A 118 3.60 7.46 -0.79
N ASP A 119 3.62 7.67 0.54
CA ASP A 119 4.21 6.75 1.50
C ASP A 119 3.20 5.66 1.86
N ASN A 120 3.44 4.48 1.31
CA ASN A 120 2.68 3.28 1.62
C ASN A 120 3.34 2.51 2.77
N LEU A 121 2.53 1.80 3.55
CA LEU A 121 3.05 0.86 4.54
C LEU A 121 3.02 -0.55 3.96
N ILE A 122 4.14 -1.28 4.07
CA ILE A 122 4.22 -2.72 3.80
C ILE A 122 4.94 -3.35 5.00
N VAL A 123 4.28 -4.27 5.69
CA VAL A 123 4.84 -5.02 6.81
C VAL A 123 4.85 -6.49 6.45
N ASP A 124 6.04 -7.09 6.33
CA ASP A 124 6.19 -8.54 6.22
C ASP A 124 5.86 -9.17 7.58
N LEU A 125 4.87 -10.06 7.63
CA LEU A 125 4.46 -10.68 8.89
C LEU A 125 5.52 -11.64 9.44
N ALA A 126 6.51 -12.06 8.65
CA ALA A 126 7.63 -12.85 9.14
C ALA A 126 8.58 -12.03 10.05
N SER A 127 8.68 -10.71 9.83
CA SER A 127 9.48 -9.80 10.67
C SER A 127 8.70 -9.20 11.84
N VAL A 128 7.46 -9.63 12.06
CA VAL A 128 6.68 -9.22 13.23
C VAL A 128 6.98 -10.21 14.36
N GLY A 129 7.53 -9.70 15.45
CA GLY A 129 7.82 -10.50 16.65
C GLY A 129 6.56 -10.81 17.45
N HIS A 130 5.58 -9.88 17.46
CA HIS A 130 4.33 -10.06 18.18
C HIS A 130 3.16 -9.28 17.55
N VAL A 131 1.96 -9.88 17.57
CA VAL A 131 0.68 -9.25 17.21
C VAL A 131 -0.26 -9.26 18.42
N GLU A 132 -0.83 -8.10 18.75
CA GLU A 132 -1.81 -7.98 19.83
C GLU A 132 -3.02 -7.16 19.34
N ILE A 133 -4.23 -7.69 19.55
CA ILE A 133 -5.46 -6.95 19.29
C ILE A 133 -5.91 -6.35 20.61
N MET A 134 -5.91 -5.02 20.70
CA MET A 134 -6.29 -4.31 21.91
C MET A 134 -7.29 -3.19 21.59
N GLY A 135 -8.53 -3.37 22.06
CA GLY A 135 -9.61 -2.45 21.77
C GLY A 135 -9.89 -2.37 20.26
N GLU A 136 -9.61 -1.22 19.66
CA GLU A 136 -9.81 -0.98 18.22
C GLU A 136 -8.53 -1.03 17.39
N LEU A 137 -7.38 -1.33 18.01
CA LEU A 137 -6.09 -1.37 17.37
C LEU A 137 -5.59 -2.81 17.19
N VAL A 138 -5.03 -3.09 16.03
CA VAL A 138 -4.14 -4.23 15.82
C VAL A 138 -2.71 -3.71 15.97
N ILE A 139 -2.03 -4.14 17.03
CA ILE A 139 -0.68 -3.68 17.39
C ILE A 139 0.33 -4.71 16.88
N LEU A 140 1.32 -4.23 16.12
CA LEU A 140 2.39 -5.04 15.54
C LEU A 140 3.73 -4.57 16.11
N LYS A 141 4.48 -5.45 16.76
CA LYS A 141 5.89 -5.22 17.09
C LYS A 141 6.74 -5.76 15.95
N VAL A 142 7.25 -4.85 15.13
CA VAL A 142 8.11 -5.16 14.00
C VAL A 142 9.55 -5.19 14.49
N GLU A 143 10.21 -6.33 14.30
CA GLU A 143 11.63 -6.51 14.53
C GLU A 143 12.38 -5.66 13.49
N GLY A 144 13.24 -4.75 13.95
CA GLY A 144 14.03 -3.91 13.06
C GLY A 144 15.36 -4.55 12.70
N ASP A 145 15.90 -4.17 11.55
CA ASP A 145 17.31 -4.42 11.26
C ASP A 145 18.20 -3.57 12.19
N TRP A 146 19.49 -3.91 12.23
CA TRP A 146 20.50 -3.32 13.10
C TRP A 146 20.63 -1.79 13.04
N GLU A 147 20.12 -1.13 11.99
CA GLU A 147 20.10 0.34 11.85
C GLU A 147 18.80 1.01 12.32
N ALA A 148 17.65 0.33 12.22
CA ALA A 148 16.34 0.96 12.36
C ALA A 148 15.70 0.75 13.74
N GLY A 149 16.18 -0.24 14.50
CA GLY A 149 15.63 -0.60 15.81
C GLY A 149 14.20 -1.16 15.72
N GLU A 150 13.74 -1.77 16.82
CA GLU A 150 12.37 -2.28 16.89
C GLU A 150 11.35 -1.15 16.76
N LYS A 151 10.26 -1.42 16.04
CA LYS A 151 9.18 -0.46 15.82
C LYS A 151 7.83 -1.05 16.21
N VAL A 152 7.06 -0.32 17.01
CA VAL A 152 5.69 -0.70 17.36
C VAL A 152 4.70 0.12 16.52
N LEU A 153 3.88 -0.59 15.76
CA LEU A 153 2.85 -0.04 14.88
C LEU A 153 1.47 -0.34 15.45
N GLY A 154 0.55 0.60 15.29
CA GLY A 154 -0.86 0.43 15.62
C GLY A 154 -1.71 0.63 14.37
N LEU A 155 -2.50 -0.37 13.99
CA LEU A 155 -3.42 -0.28 12.86
C LEU A 155 -4.83 -0.07 13.41
N TRP A 156 -5.39 1.12 13.19
CA TRP A 156 -6.80 1.37 13.46
C TRP A 156 -7.59 1.12 12.18
N ILE A 157 -8.45 0.11 12.21
CA ILE A 157 -9.25 -0.28 11.03
C ILE A 157 -10.64 0.33 11.19
N HIS A 158 -11.08 1.09 10.19
CA HIS A 158 -12.43 1.61 10.16
C HIS A 158 -13.42 0.48 9.89
N ASN A 159 -14.51 0.45 10.64
CA ASN A 159 -15.56 -0.55 10.51
C ASN A 159 -16.60 -0.06 9.51
N ASP A 160 -16.42 -0.40 8.23
CA ASP A 160 -17.44 -0.17 7.19
C ASP A 160 -18.64 -1.12 7.35
N GLU A 161 -18.39 -2.34 7.82
CA GLU A 161 -19.39 -3.32 8.28
C GLU A 161 -19.10 -3.71 9.74
N GLU A 162 -20.07 -4.26 10.47
CA GLU A 162 -19.97 -4.49 11.93
C GLU A 162 -18.79 -5.40 12.33
N GLU A 163 -18.35 -6.29 11.43
CA GLU A 163 -17.29 -7.29 11.71
C GLU A 163 -15.97 -7.04 10.97
N THR A 164 -15.86 -5.99 10.13
CA THR A 164 -14.67 -5.78 9.27
C THR A 164 -13.40 -5.73 10.08
N ARG A 165 -13.38 -4.96 11.17
CA ARG A 165 -12.21 -4.83 12.04
C ARG A 165 -11.83 -6.16 12.69
N ALA A 166 -12.82 -6.86 13.26
CA ALA A 166 -12.59 -8.13 13.95
C ALA A 166 -12.05 -9.18 12.97
N THR A 167 -12.66 -9.28 11.79
CA THR A 167 -12.25 -10.21 10.72
C THR A 167 -10.85 -9.91 10.22
N ASN A 168 -10.54 -8.64 9.91
CA ASN A 168 -9.21 -8.26 9.45
C ASN A 168 -8.15 -8.49 10.54
N GLY A 169 -8.45 -8.15 11.80
CA GLY A 169 -7.55 -8.41 12.94
C GLY A 169 -7.25 -9.90 13.11
N ALA A 170 -8.28 -10.74 13.07
CA ALA A 170 -8.11 -12.20 13.16
C ALA A 170 -7.28 -12.76 12.01
N ILE A 171 -7.51 -12.30 10.78
CA ILE A 171 -6.74 -12.74 9.60
C ILE A 171 -5.27 -12.29 9.70
N ILE A 172 -4.99 -11.10 10.22
CA ILE A 172 -3.60 -10.64 10.48
C ILE A 172 -2.93 -11.56 11.49
N GLU A 173 -3.59 -11.82 12.62
CA GLU A 173 -3.05 -12.67 13.69
C GLU A 173 -2.79 -14.10 13.22
N GLU A 174 -3.74 -14.70 12.49
CA GLU A 174 -3.60 -16.06 11.93
C GLU A 174 -2.47 -16.11 10.88
N SER A 175 -2.45 -15.15 9.96
CA SER A 175 -1.40 -15.07 8.93
C SER A 175 -0.02 -14.90 9.54
N TRP A 176 0.10 -14.11 10.61
CA TRP A 176 1.32 -13.94 11.38
C TRP A 176 1.78 -15.24 12.05
N LYS A 177 0.88 -15.96 12.74
CA LYS A 177 1.20 -17.26 13.36
C LYS A 177 1.72 -18.26 12.33
N ILE A 178 1.10 -18.31 11.15
CA ILE A 178 1.52 -19.18 10.04
C ILE A 178 2.91 -18.78 9.53
N ALA A 179 3.16 -17.48 9.32
CA ALA A 179 4.44 -16.98 8.83
C ALA A 179 5.59 -17.22 9.84
N ARG A 180 5.34 -17.05 11.15
CA ARG A 180 6.35 -17.28 12.21
C ARG A 180 6.59 -18.75 12.52
N ALA A 181 5.55 -19.59 12.50
CA ALA A 181 5.72 -21.04 12.66
C ALA A 181 6.65 -21.63 11.59
N ALA A 182 6.71 -20.98 10.42
CA ALA A 182 7.65 -21.35 9.37
C ALA A 182 9.09 -20.83 9.64
N GLY A 183 9.24 -19.75 10.42
CA GLY A 183 10.51 -19.06 10.66
C GLY A 183 11.35 -19.55 11.84
N THR A 184 10.74 -20.06 12.92
CA THR A 184 11.46 -20.24 14.21
C THR A 184 11.36 -21.63 14.84
N VAL A 185 12.52 -22.15 15.25
CA VAL A 185 12.67 -23.12 16.35
C VAL A 185 12.50 -22.35 17.67
N SER A 186 11.65 -22.85 18.55
CA SER A 186 11.18 -22.27 19.83
C SER A 186 12.23 -21.65 20.76
N ASN A 187 11.96 -20.48 21.36
CA ASN A 187 11.99 -20.22 22.82
C ASN A 187 11.90 -18.71 23.14
N GLU A 188 10.72 -18.21 23.49
CA GLU A 188 10.60 -17.05 24.37
C GLU A 188 9.47 -17.34 25.38
N GLY A 189 9.75 -17.07 26.66
CA GLY A 189 8.77 -17.19 27.74
C GLY A 189 7.63 -16.18 27.59
N PRO A 190 6.76 -16.01 28.60
CA PRO A 190 5.69 -15.03 28.53
C PRO A 190 6.29 -13.61 28.59
N GLU A 191 6.75 -13.11 27.45
CA GLU A 191 7.12 -11.70 27.27
C GLU A 191 5.83 -10.88 27.29
N ALA A 192 5.86 -9.68 27.88
CA ALA A 192 4.70 -8.81 27.91
C ALA A 192 4.25 -8.47 26.48
N GLY A 193 2.94 -8.40 26.22
CA GLY A 193 2.42 -8.03 24.90
C GLY A 193 2.93 -6.64 24.44
N PRO A 194 2.98 -6.36 23.14
CA PRO A 194 3.55 -5.14 22.57
C PRO A 194 2.85 -3.88 23.06
N ALA A 195 1.56 -3.92 23.42
CA ALA A 195 0.90 -2.80 24.07
C ALA A 195 1.53 -2.49 25.45
N MET A 196 1.81 -3.54 26.23
CA MET A 196 2.43 -3.42 27.54
C MET A 196 3.93 -3.10 27.45
N GLN A 197 4.64 -3.56 26.42
CA GLN A 197 6.03 -3.15 26.18
C GLN A 197 6.13 -1.68 25.74
N ALA A 198 5.19 -1.22 24.91
CA ALA A 198 5.13 0.17 24.51
C ALA A 198 4.90 1.07 25.73
N ILE A 199 3.86 0.81 26.54
CA ILE A 199 3.37 1.81 27.50
C ILE A 199 3.62 1.42 28.98
N GLY A 200 4.13 0.22 29.26
CA GLY A 200 4.49 -0.24 30.61
C GLY A 200 3.29 -0.52 31.54
N ARG A 201 2.06 -0.44 31.05
CA ARG A 201 0.81 -0.70 31.79
C ARG A 201 -0.35 -1.07 30.83
N PRO A 202 -1.39 -1.77 31.30
CA PRO A 202 -2.57 -2.04 30.47
C PRO A 202 -3.32 -0.73 30.18
N LEU A 203 -3.71 -0.54 28.92
CA LEU A 203 -4.33 0.70 28.44
C LEU A 203 -5.84 0.59 28.34
N THR A 204 -6.51 1.71 28.60
CA THR A 204 -7.92 1.90 28.28
C THR A 204 -8.10 2.82 27.08
N LEU A 205 -9.23 2.68 26.35
CA LEU A 205 -9.53 3.46 25.14
C LEU A 205 -9.39 4.98 25.31
N ASN A 206 -9.79 5.52 26.47
CA ASN A 206 -9.70 6.95 26.75
C ASN A 206 -8.26 7.45 26.89
N GLU A 207 -7.31 6.60 27.29
CA GLU A 207 -5.91 6.98 27.42
C GLU A 207 -5.20 7.02 26.06
N LEU A 208 -5.73 6.27 25.09
CA LEU A 208 -5.21 6.17 23.73
C LEU A 208 -5.69 7.34 22.84
N PHE A 209 -6.89 7.87 23.09
CA PHE A 209 -7.52 8.92 22.26
C PHE A 209 -7.87 10.22 23.00
N GLY A 210 -7.77 10.26 24.34
CA GLY A 210 -8.24 11.39 25.16
C GLY A 210 -7.40 12.67 25.10
N ARG A 211 -6.23 12.67 24.41
CA ARG A 211 -5.36 13.86 24.34
C ARG A 211 -5.62 14.78 23.15
N GLN A 212 -6.55 14.45 22.24
CA GLN A 212 -6.72 15.22 20.99
C GLN A 212 -7.81 16.32 21.02
N GLN A 213 -8.41 16.65 22.18
CA GLN A 213 -9.49 17.65 22.25
C GLN A 213 -9.17 18.98 22.97
N GLU A 214 -7.99 19.21 23.53
CA GLU A 214 -7.70 20.45 24.29
C GLU A 214 -6.85 21.52 23.58
N ALA A 215 -6.76 21.51 22.25
CA ALA A 215 -5.98 22.52 21.51
C ALA A 215 -6.80 23.33 20.49
N THR A 216 -8.05 23.68 20.81
CA THR A 216 -8.75 24.80 20.14
C THR A 216 -9.73 25.44 21.13
N GLY A 217 -9.33 26.51 21.81
CA GLY A 217 -10.26 27.27 22.65
C GLY A 217 -9.61 28.15 23.70
N SER A 218 -8.84 29.15 23.29
CA SER A 218 -8.67 30.44 23.99
C SER A 218 -8.18 31.50 23.01
#